data_AF-A0AAV8P6E9-F1
#
_entry.id   AF-A0AAV8P6E9-F1
#
_cell.length_a   1.000
_cell.length_b   1.000
_cell.length_c   1.000
_cell.angle_alpha   90.00
_cell.angle_beta   90.00
_cell.angle_gamma   90.00
#
_symmetry.space_group_name_H-M   'P 1'
#
loop_
_entity.id
_entity.type
_entity.pdbx_description
1 polymer ?
#
loop_
_entity_poly.entity_id
_entity_poly.type
_entity_poly.pdbx_seq_one_letter_code
_entity_poly.pdbx_strand_id
1 'polypeptide(L)'
;MITSRHPHIKGINLDLPHVISEAQPLPGVQHVSGDMFEAVPSGDAILLKCVLLDWSDGHCAKLLKNCWKALPEKGKVVVIEYILPVVPEMTPRDQHIYQLDICMLTYTTGGKERTKQEFQALAMDAGFTGFKALPMFVGTCVMELTK
;
A
#
# COMPACT_ATOMS: atom_id res chain seq x y z
N MET A 1 -14.88 -7.21 -6.44
CA MET A 1 -13.46 -7.59 -6.60
C MET A 1 -12.92 -7.03 -7.91
N ILE A 2 -11.62 -6.71 -7.96
CA ILE A 2 -10.95 -6.21 -9.17
C ILE A 2 -11.07 -7.25 -10.31
N THR A 3 -10.79 -8.52 -10.03
CA THR A 3 -10.86 -9.62 -11.00
C THR A 3 -12.26 -9.84 -11.58
N SER A 4 -13.33 -9.59 -10.81
CA SER A 4 -14.70 -9.67 -11.32
C SER A 4 -15.02 -8.58 -12.35
N ARG A 5 -14.45 -7.38 -12.21
CA ARG A 5 -14.62 -6.27 -13.17
C ARG A 5 -13.64 -6.37 -14.34
N HIS A 6 -12.49 -7.01 -14.13
CA HIS A 6 -11.43 -7.17 -15.11
C HIS A 6 -11.02 -8.66 -15.21
N PRO A 7 -11.80 -9.51 -15.89
CA PRO A 7 -11.59 -10.96 -15.90
C PRO A 7 -10.28 -11.43 -16.55
N HIS A 8 -9.61 -10.54 -17.30
CA HIS A 8 -8.31 -10.80 -17.91
C HIS A 8 -7.15 -10.68 -16.90
N ILE A 9 -7.38 -10.07 -15.73
CA ILE A 9 -6.38 -9.96 -14.66
C ILE A 9 -6.32 -11.27 -13.89
N LYS A 10 -5.10 -11.79 -13.71
CA LYS A 10 -4.80 -12.88 -12.77
C LYS A 10 -4.37 -12.26 -11.44
N GLY A 11 -5.21 -12.41 -10.41
CA GLY A 11 -4.94 -11.87 -9.08
C GLY A 11 -4.07 -12.80 -8.24
N ILE A 12 -3.17 -12.22 -7.44
CA ILE A 12 -2.48 -12.90 -6.35
C ILE A 12 -2.82 -12.15 -5.06
N ASN A 13 -3.26 -12.89 -4.05
CA ASN A 13 -3.49 -12.39 -2.70
C ASN A 13 -2.39 -12.93 -1.78
N LEU A 14 -1.40 -12.09 -1.47
CA LEU A 14 -0.34 -12.37 -0.50
C LEU A 14 -0.78 -11.90 0.89
N ASP A 15 -0.69 -12.78 1.89
CA ASP A 15 -0.84 -12.41 3.30
C ASP A 15 -0.08 -13.42 4.18
N LEU A 16 -0.07 -13.20 5.49
CA LEU A 16 0.51 -14.13 6.46
C LEU A 16 -0.22 -15.49 6.45
N PRO A 17 0.47 -16.58 6.82
CA PRO A 17 -0.12 -17.93 6.76
C PRO A 17 -1.47 -18.08 7.48
N HIS A 18 -1.62 -17.47 8.65
CA HIS A 18 -2.85 -17.54 9.45
C HIS A 18 -4.02 -16.73 8.86
N VAL A 19 -3.74 -15.75 7.99
CA VAL A 19 -4.79 -15.00 7.27
C VAL A 19 -5.21 -15.78 6.03
N ILE A 20 -4.24 -16.33 5.30
CA ILE A 20 -4.49 -17.12 4.10
C ILE A 20 -5.24 -18.42 4.41
N SER A 21 -5.02 -19.05 5.56
CA SER A 21 -5.75 -20.28 5.94
C SER A 21 -7.26 -20.07 6.07
N GLU A 22 -7.70 -18.85 6.38
CA GLU A 22 -9.11 -18.48 6.53
C GLU A 22 -9.71 -17.84 5.26
N ALA A 23 -8.89 -17.62 4.23
CA ALA A 23 -9.31 -16.98 2.99
C ALA A 23 -10.25 -17.86 2.17
N GLN A 24 -11.42 -17.33 1.82
CA GLN A 24 -12.37 -18.02 0.94
C GLN A 24 -11.87 -18.02 -0.52
N PRO A 25 -12.09 -19.10 -1.29
CA PRO A 25 -11.74 -19.13 -2.71
C PRO A 25 -12.42 -18.01 -3.50
N LEU A 26 -11.63 -17.31 -4.32
CA LEU A 26 -12.09 -16.20 -5.15
C LEU A 26 -11.77 -16.44 -6.63
N PRO A 27 -12.75 -16.33 -7.56
CA PRO A 27 -12.50 -16.52 -8.98
C PRO A 27 -11.41 -15.59 -9.52
N GLY A 28 -10.42 -16.19 -10.21
CA GLY A 28 -9.29 -15.48 -10.79
C GLY A 28 -8.24 -14.98 -9.79
N VAL A 29 -8.28 -15.45 -8.54
CA VAL A 29 -7.33 -15.08 -7.47
C VAL A 29 -6.62 -16.33 -6.95
N GLN A 30 -5.29 -16.29 -6.88
CA GLN A 30 -4.46 -17.26 -6.19
C GLN A 30 -4.07 -16.73 -4.81
N HIS A 31 -4.34 -17.49 -3.76
CA HIS A 31 -3.88 -17.17 -2.41
C HIS A 31 -2.46 -17.70 -2.19
N VAL A 32 -1.57 -16.85 -1.67
CA VAL A 32 -0.17 -17.16 -1.37
C VAL A 32 0.11 -16.72 0.05
N SER A 33 0.57 -17.64 0.90
CA SER A 33 1.05 -17.31 2.24
C SER A 33 2.52 -16.91 2.21
N GLY A 34 2.90 -15.84 2.91
CA GLY A 34 4.30 -15.44 3.03
C GLY A 34 4.51 -14.22 3.90
N ASP A 35 5.76 -13.77 3.95
CA ASP A 35 6.17 -12.53 4.60
C ASP A 35 6.65 -11.54 3.53
N MET A 36 5.92 -10.42 3.41
CA MET A 36 6.22 -9.35 2.44
C MET A 36 7.58 -8.68 2.67
N PHE A 37 8.12 -8.75 3.89
CA PHE A 37 9.46 -8.25 4.19
C PHE A 37 10.57 -9.18 3.70
N GLU A 38 10.27 -10.44 3.43
CA GLU A 38 11.21 -11.39 2.85
C GLU A 38 11.08 -11.45 1.32
N ALA A 39 9.86 -11.61 0.81
CA ALA A 39 9.60 -11.62 -0.62
C ALA A 39 8.17 -11.21 -0.97
N VAL A 40 8.02 -10.54 -2.12
CA VAL A 40 6.72 -10.23 -2.73
C VAL A 40 6.64 -10.99 -4.06
N PRO A 41 5.54 -11.71 -4.38
CA PRO A 41 5.37 -12.36 -5.68
C PRO A 41 5.49 -11.39 -6.84
N SER A 42 6.12 -11.82 -7.93
CA SER A 42 6.23 -11.02 -9.14
C SER A 42 4.88 -10.78 -9.80
N GLY A 43 4.70 -9.59 -10.37
CA GLY A 43 3.49 -9.22 -11.11
C GLY A 43 3.67 -7.92 -11.88
N ASP A 44 2.75 -7.63 -12.81
CA ASP A 44 2.77 -6.40 -13.60
C ASP A 44 2.45 -5.15 -12.76
N ALA A 45 1.65 -5.34 -11.71
CA ALA A 45 1.33 -4.31 -10.72
C ALA A 45 1.18 -4.94 -9.33
N ILE A 46 1.56 -4.17 -8.31
CA ILE A 46 1.42 -4.56 -6.89
C ILE A 46 0.51 -3.55 -6.19
N LEU A 47 -0.50 -4.03 -5.49
CA LEU A 47 -1.43 -3.20 -4.72
C LEU A 47 -1.10 -3.29 -3.23
N LEU A 48 -0.86 -2.15 -2.58
CA LEU A 48 -0.74 -2.01 -1.14
C LEU A 48 -1.87 -1.11 -0.64
N LYS A 49 -2.91 -1.70 -0.07
CA LYS A 49 -4.04 -0.96 0.49
C LYS A 49 -4.01 -1.08 2.01
N CYS A 50 -3.88 0.05 2.69
CA CYS A 50 -3.77 0.10 4.16
C CYS A 50 -2.67 -0.84 4.68
N VAL A 51 -1.44 -0.69 4.15
CA VAL A 51 -0.29 -1.53 4.56
C VAL A 51 0.82 -0.66 5.12
N LEU A 52 1.23 0.40 4.42
CA LEU A 52 2.39 1.22 4.80
C LEU A 52 2.14 2.01 6.09
N LEU A 53 0.89 2.41 6.38
CA LEU A 53 0.55 3.07 7.64
C LEU A 53 0.88 2.24 8.89
N ASP A 54 0.93 0.91 8.79
CA ASP A 54 1.19 0.03 9.94
C ASP A 54 2.67 -0.04 10.34
N TRP A 55 3.57 0.53 9.52
CA TRP A 55 5.00 0.28 9.62
C TRP A 55 5.82 1.56 9.71
N SER A 56 7.00 1.43 10.33
CA SER A 56 8.00 2.50 10.35
C SER A 56 8.61 2.74 8.96
N ASP A 57 9.22 3.92 8.76
CA ASP A 57 9.81 4.31 7.47
C ASP A 57 10.88 3.30 6.98
N GLY A 58 11.64 2.70 7.90
CA GLY A 58 12.62 1.65 7.56
C GLY A 58 11.97 0.36 7.03
N HIS A 59 10.84 -0.05 7.61
CA HIS A 59 10.07 -1.21 7.13
C HIS A 59 9.39 -0.89 5.80
N CYS A 60 8.78 0.28 5.66
CA CYS A 60 8.21 0.76 4.40
C CYS A 60 9.27 0.76 3.28
N ALA A 61 10.48 1.25 3.56
CA ALA A 61 11.57 1.22 2.59
C ALA A 61 11.99 -0.22 2.23
N LYS A 62 12.07 -1.15 3.19
CA LYS A 62 12.35 -2.57 2.92
C LYS A 62 11.28 -3.18 2.02
N LEU A 63 10.00 -2.98 2.35
CA LEU A 63 8.86 -3.50 1.60
C LEU A 63 8.81 -2.92 0.18
N LEU A 64 8.91 -1.60 0.04
CA LEU A 64 8.88 -0.95 -1.27
C LEU A 64 10.04 -1.39 -2.17
N LYS A 65 11.23 -1.66 -1.61
CA LYS A 65 12.35 -2.27 -2.36
C LYS A 65 12.05 -3.69 -2.82
N ASN A 66 11.37 -4.49 -2.00
CA ASN A 66 10.93 -5.83 -2.41
C ASN A 66 9.88 -5.74 -3.53
N CYS A 67 8.90 -4.84 -3.41
CA CYS A 67 7.94 -4.57 -4.47
C CYS A 67 8.65 -4.12 -5.76
N TRP A 68 9.61 -3.20 -5.65
CA TRP A 68 10.41 -2.75 -6.80
C TRP A 68 11.09 -3.95 -7.46
N LYS A 69 11.76 -4.84 -6.72
CA LYS A 69 12.41 -6.04 -7.29
C LYS A 69 11.41 -6.98 -7.99
N ALA A 70 10.19 -7.08 -7.49
CA ALA A 70 9.16 -7.98 -7.99
C ALA A 70 8.47 -7.50 -9.29
N LEU A 71 8.63 -6.22 -9.66
CA LEU A 71 8.00 -5.63 -10.84
C LEU A 71 8.85 -5.75 -12.12
N PRO A 72 8.26 -5.85 -13.32
CA PRO A 72 8.95 -5.67 -14.60
C PRO A 72 9.30 -4.18 -14.83
N GLU A 73 10.07 -3.85 -15.87
CA GLU A 73 10.50 -2.48 -16.19
C GLU A 73 9.35 -1.47 -16.30
N LYS A 74 8.19 -1.89 -16.80
CA LYS A 74 6.98 -1.04 -16.94
C LYS A 74 5.96 -1.25 -15.82
N GLY A 75 6.37 -1.94 -14.75
CA GLY A 75 5.51 -2.25 -13.63
C GLY A 75 5.28 -1.05 -12.71
N LYS A 76 4.26 -1.15 -11.87
CA LYS A 76 3.94 -0.12 -10.87
C LYS A 76 3.49 -0.70 -9.53
N VAL A 77 3.79 0.03 -8.45
CA VAL A 77 3.08 -0.15 -7.18
C VAL A 77 1.94 0.84 -7.13
N VAL A 78 0.79 0.40 -6.64
CA VAL A 78 -0.38 1.22 -6.35
C VAL A 78 -0.60 1.19 -4.84
N VAL A 79 -0.44 2.32 -4.18
CA VAL A 79 -0.73 2.48 -2.75
C VAL A 79 -2.09 3.15 -2.60
N ILE A 80 -2.94 2.62 -1.70
CA ILE A 80 -4.25 3.20 -1.38
C ILE A 80 -4.33 3.46 0.12
N GLU A 81 -4.07 4.71 0.51
CA GLU A 81 -4.02 5.17 1.91
C GLU A 81 -4.48 6.62 2.01
N TYR A 82 -4.64 7.12 3.23
CA TYR A 82 -4.88 8.54 3.46
C TYR A 82 -3.57 9.34 3.26
N ILE A 83 -3.71 10.60 2.88
CA ILE A 83 -2.59 11.54 2.90
C ILE A 83 -2.82 12.50 4.05
N LEU A 84 -1.88 12.50 5.00
CA LEU A 84 -1.88 13.43 6.12
C LEU A 84 -1.73 14.87 5.59
N PRO A 85 -2.70 15.78 5.86
CA PRO A 85 -2.54 17.17 5.52
C PRO A 85 -1.42 17.79 6.37
N VAL A 86 -0.57 18.62 5.75
CA VAL A 86 0.50 19.33 6.47
C VAL A 86 -0.09 20.42 7.37
N VAL A 87 -1.18 21.06 6.92
CA VAL A 87 -1.94 22.05 7.68
C VAL A 87 -3.35 21.49 7.85
N PRO A 88 -3.77 21.16 9.08
CA PRO A 88 -5.11 20.64 9.33
C PRO A 88 -6.18 21.71 9.11
N GLU A 89 -7.26 21.34 8.42
CA GLU A 89 -8.50 22.11 8.41
C GLU A 89 -9.51 21.49 9.38
N MET A 90 -10.46 22.29 9.88
CA MET A 90 -11.55 21.81 10.76
C MET A 90 -12.64 21.09 9.96
N THR A 91 -12.25 20.02 9.26
CA THR A 91 -13.15 19.18 8.45
C THR A 91 -13.25 17.78 9.05
N PRO A 92 -14.39 17.07 8.88
CA PRO A 92 -14.52 15.68 9.32
C PRO A 92 -13.46 14.76 8.72
N ARG A 93 -13.00 15.06 7.49
CA ARG A 93 -11.97 14.28 6.80
C ARG A 93 -10.61 14.41 7.49
N ASP A 94 -10.17 15.63 7.77
CA ASP A 94 -8.87 15.84 8.41
C ASP A 94 -8.89 15.31 9.85
N GLN A 95 -9.98 15.54 10.60
CA GLN A 95 -10.18 14.96 11.93
C GLN A 95 -10.04 13.43 11.93
N HIS A 96 -10.65 12.76 10.94
CA HIS A 96 -10.55 11.31 10.80
C HIS A 96 -9.12 10.83 10.53
N ILE A 97 -8.36 11.55 9.70
CA ILE A 97 -6.97 11.18 9.37
C ILE A 97 -6.07 11.31 10.61
N TYR A 98 -6.21 12.38 11.41
CA TYR A 98 -5.43 12.48 12.66
C TYR A 98 -5.88 11.47 13.72
N GLN A 99 -7.16 11.08 13.75
CA GLN A 99 -7.62 9.98 14.60
C GLN A 99 -6.98 8.65 14.18
N LEU A 100 -6.89 8.39 12.87
CA LEU A 100 -6.18 7.22 12.33
C LEU A 100 -4.70 7.24 12.69
N ASP A 101 -4.04 8.40 12.62
CA ASP A 101 -2.62 8.54 13.02
C ASP A 101 -2.40 8.17 14.50
N ILE A 102 -3.31 8.62 15.39
CA ILE A 102 -3.32 8.21 16.81
C ILE A 102 -3.58 6.70 16.95
N CYS A 103 -4.49 6.13 16.15
CA CYS A 103 -4.71 4.68 16.13
C CYS A 103 -3.42 3.94 15.72
N MET A 104 -2.69 4.42 14.72
CA MET A 104 -1.41 3.80 14.32
C MET A 104 -0.38 3.87 15.42
N LEU A 105 -0.28 5.00 16.13
CA LEU A 105 0.60 5.14 17.29
C LEU A 105 0.28 4.13 18.41
N THR A 106 -1.00 3.76 18.58
CA THR A 106 -1.44 2.88 19.68
C THR A 106 -1.44 1.39 19.32
N TYR A 107 -1.78 1.03 18.08
CA TYR A 107 -1.94 -0.37 17.67
C TYR A 107 -0.70 -0.97 17.02
N THR A 108 0.26 -0.14 16.59
CA THR A 108 1.40 -0.59 15.78
C THR A 108 2.73 -0.18 16.41
N THR A 109 3.81 -0.83 16.01
CA THR A 109 5.17 -0.44 16.44
C THR A 109 5.82 0.42 15.37
N GLY A 110 5.55 1.73 15.43
CA GLY A 110 6.17 2.74 14.56
C GLY A 110 5.39 3.08 13.29
N GLY A 111 4.15 2.58 13.14
CA GLY A 111 3.23 3.03 12.11
C GLY A 111 2.77 4.48 12.33
N LYS A 112 2.42 5.14 11.22
CA LYS A 112 1.95 6.52 11.17
C LYS A 112 1.24 6.79 9.84
N GLU A 113 0.32 7.74 9.86
CA GLU A 113 -0.13 8.41 8.64
C GLU A 113 1.01 9.28 8.08
N ARG A 114 1.04 9.45 6.76
CA ARG A 114 2.13 10.15 6.08
C ARG A 114 1.62 11.25 5.17
N THR A 115 2.41 12.31 5.10
CA THR A 115 2.23 13.36 4.11
C THR A 115 2.55 12.84 2.70
N LYS A 116 2.08 13.55 1.68
CA LYS A 116 2.40 13.23 0.28
C LYS A 116 3.91 13.23 0.03
N GLN A 117 4.64 14.16 0.65
CA GLN A 117 6.08 14.31 0.53
C GLN A 117 6.82 13.12 1.15
N GLU A 118 6.38 12.61 2.30
CA GLU A 118 6.96 11.41 2.92
C GLU A 118 6.74 10.16 2.06
N PHE A 119 5.54 9.96 1.51
CA PHE A 119 5.30 8.87 0.55
C PHE A 119 6.17 8.98 -0.70
N GLN A 120 6.31 10.19 -1.24
CA GLN A 120 7.17 10.43 -2.40
C GLN A 120 8.63 10.11 -2.06
N ALA A 121 9.14 10.53 -0.90
CA ALA A 121 10.50 10.23 -0.47
C ALA A 121 10.73 8.72 -0.34
N LEU A 122 9.82 7.99 0.32
CA LEU A 122 9.88 6.53 0.42
C LEU A 122 9.91 5.83 -0.94
N ALA A 123 9.13 6.33 -1.91
CA ALA A 123 9.14 5.80 -3.28
C ALA A 123 10.50 6.01 -3.95
N MET A 124 11.07 7.21 -3.87
CA MET A 124 12.36 7.53 -4.49
C MET A 124 13.50 6.71 -3.84
N ASP A 125 13.50 6.59 -2.52
CA ASP A 125 14.51 5.81 -1.77
C ASP A 125 14.44 4.30 -2.05
N ALA A 126 13.28 3.82 -2.50
CA ALA A 126 13.09 2.43 -2.94
C ALA A 126 13.49 2.20 -4.40
N GLY A 127 13.82 3.26 -5.16
CA GLY A 127 14.28 3.19 -6.55
C GLY A 127 13.20 3.43 -7.61
N PHE A 128 12.00 3.83 -7.22
CA PHE A 128 10.97 4.28 -8.18
C PHE A 128 11.35 5.65 -8.74
N THR A 129 11.09 5.87 -10.04
CA THR A 129 11.40 7.15 -10.70
C THR A 129 10.17 8.05 -10.85
N GLY A 130 8.96 7.49 -10.79
CA GLY A 130 7.71 8.24 -10.89
C GLY A 130 6.84 8.09 -9.64
N PHE A 131 6.19 9.19 -9.26
CA PHE A 131 5.22 9.25 -8.18
C PHE A 131 4.03 10.12 -8.59
N LYS A 132 2.83 9.55 -8.58
CA LYS A 132 1.59 10.26 -8.91
C LYS A 132 0.50 9.97 -7.88
N ALA A 133 0.07 11.00 -7.16
CA ALA A 133 -1.02 10.92 -6.20
C ALA A 133 -2.33 11.46 -6.81
N LEU A 134 -3.39 10.66 -6.77
CA LEU A 134 -4.72 10.97 -7.27
C LEU A 134 -5.76 10.87 -6.14
N PRO A 135 -6.53 11.93 -5.85
CA PRO A 135 -7.55 11.88 -4.82
C PRO A 135 -8.65 10.87 -5.19
N MET A 136 -9.16 10.13 -4.19
CA MET A 136 -10.30 9.23 -4.31
C MET A 136 -11.42 9.61 -3.34
N PHE A 137 -12.56 8.92 -3.49
CA PHE A 137 -13.74 9.07 -2.65
C PHE A 137 -13.40 8.86 -1.15
N VAL A 138 -14.04 9.62 -0.27
CA VAL A 138 -13.89 9.55 1.21
C VAL A 138 -12.48 9.84 1.75
N GLY A 139 -11.68 10.65 1.06
CA GLY A 139 -10.41 11.18 1.59
C GLY A 139 -9.19 10.27 1.44
N THR A 140 -9.37 9.05 0.93
CA THR A 140 -8.25 8.20 0.52
C THR A 140 -7.61 8.71 -0.78
N CYS A 141 -6.35 8.36 -1.00
CA CYS A 141 -5.61 8.68 -2.21
C CYS A 141 -5.08 7.41 -2.87
N VAL A 142 -5.14 7.35 -4.20
CA VAL A 142 -4.41 6.36 -4.99
C VAL A 142 -3.07 6.98 -5.38
N MET A 143 -1.98 6.35 -4.95
CA MET A 143 -0.63 6.74 -5.29
C MET A 143 -0.01 5.69 -6.21
N GLU A 144 0.37 6.09 -7.42
CA GLU A 144 1.11 5.24 -8.35
C GLU A 144 2.61 5.52 -8.24
N LEU A 145 3.38 4.46 -8.01
CA LEU A 145 4.84 4.46 -8.00
C LEU A 145 5.31 3.66 -9.22
N THR A 146 5.96 4.32 -10.17
CA THR A 146 6.44 3.67 -11.40
C THR A 146 7.94 3.48 -11.36
N LYS A 147 8.41 2.34 -11.87
CA LYS A 147 9.84 2.16 -12.13
C LYS A 147 10.37 3.20 -13.10
#